data_AF-A0A0G4MG31-F1
#
_entry.id   AF-A0A0G4MG31-F1
#
_cell.length_a   1.000
_cell.length_b   1.000
_cell.length_c   1.000
_cell.angle_alpha   90.00
_cell.angle_beta   90.00
_cell.angle_gamma   90.00
#
_symmetry.space_group_name_H-M   'P 1'
#
loop_
_entity.id
_entity.type
_entity.pdbx_description
1 polymer ?
#
loop_
_entity_poly.entity_id
_entity_poly.type
_entity_poly.pdbx_seq_one_letter_code
_entity_poly.pdbx_strand_id
1 'polypeptide(L)'
;MLPWYGINGMFWTIDVATPECNISSVIVVAGPDSNHYVQENATQNFQGIMQDYTCNNGVEYSRLHDMTTNYTEEQVFNASMPHLVLLTMADLRFTPMNRSLTRPERIYIQDFTAALCTYNYTLDDFEMAATFAPYSILKQRNATPERSITLRLVGKLAPHALLDALKTRHFSVAIILAANFVGGFLTIVISGLYSAIPVNNTRTVMLQQTDVFDLSAGNISLEDNQAAEITSLIECIGLPSPQWTYDDLVFNTMHPIKSPSKQDLSHEQPLSAMLQAVRPGLDCFTIPSNDRHIQVYNYTNGLTVMPGMTDVYPGRPGELFVQVNTTLRVECSRPLANSTSVSKDWLQYFVIPDEESVIHVGKASLLGWFDDTKIITWGDGATDTSPGSGSGMGVEGITLGDSGCPSMTFTLGTVRASRSGRNEKARQFAVESDLATLVCYQRVDQVMANVTFSAPSMTIDTLVPPIRDESTRTVLVDPTTNTTSFAYPINRLLLSIANSLTANMTESDDIASLDGFSRALLSGRGAQPIETLAGEANVENLRKAVTRLYKTYMAQAISANMRRDAELLPAHEGRLTSSARRRLWYNVNNVKVQVSS
;
A
#
# COMPACT_ATOMS: atom_id res chain seq x y z
N MET A 1 6.04 -29.89 -53.79
CA MET A 1 4.90 -29.21 -53.13
C MET A 1 3.97 -28.72 -54.23
N LEU A 2 2.66 -28.93 -54.07
CA LEU A 2 1.64 -28.34 -54.95
C LEU A 2 1.55 -26.82 -54.69
N PRO A 3 1.46 -25.96 -55.71
CA PRO A 3 1.32 -24.53 -55.51
C PRO A 3 -0.12 -24.21 -55.12
N TRP A 4 -0.33 -23.64 -53.93
CA TRP A 4 -1.63 -23.11 -53.51
C TRP A 4 -1.69 -21.64 -53.91
N TYR A 5 -2.36 -21.34 -55.01
CA TYR A 5 -2.68 -19.97 -55.43
C TYR A 5 -3.96 -19.52 -54.73
N GLY A 6 -3.82 -18.88 -53.57
CA GLY A 6 -4.91 -18.23 -52.84
C GLY A 6 -4.78 -16.71 -52.93
N ILE A 7 -5.65 -16.05 -53.72
CA ILE A 7 -5.57 -14.62 -54.05
C ILE A 7 -6.22 -13.72 -52.97
N ASN A 8 -6.69 -14.27 -51.84
CA ASN A 8 -7.45 -13.53 -50.83
C ASN A 8 -7.06 -13.82 -49.36
N GLY A 9 -5.86 -14.34 -49.11
CA GLY A 9 -5.34 -14.51 -47.75
C GLY A 9 -4.91 -13.17 -47.14
N MET A 10 -5.35 -12.86 -45.91
CA MET A 10 -4.78 -11.75 -45.14
C MET A 10 -3.44 -12.17 -44.56
N PHE A 11 -2.37 -11.40 -44.78
CA PHE A 11 -1.05 -11.68 -44.20
C PHE A 11 -0.49 -10.41 -43.57
N TRP A 12 0.23 -10.57 -42.46
CA TRP A 12 0.98 -9.49 -41.84
C TRP A 12 2.41 -9.55 -42.32
N THR A 13 2.95 -8.37 -42.59
CA THR A 13 4.32 -8.21 -43.04
C THR A 13 5.12 -7.34 -42.09
N ILE A 14 6.42 -7.56 -42.06
CA ILE A 14 7.36 -6.69 -41.34
C ILE A 14 8.50 -6.27 -42.25
N ASP A 15 8.99 -5.06 -42.00
CA ASP A 15 10.27 -4.61 -42.50
C ASP A 15 11.32 -4.77 -41.40
N VAL A 16 12.47 -5.34 -41.76
CA VAL A 16 13.59 -5.56 -40.85
C VAL A 16 14.76 -4.72 -41.32
N ALA A 17 15.08 -3.68 -40.54
CA ALA A 17 16.21 -2.80 -40.80
C ALA A 17 17.23 -2.87 -39.66
N THR A 18 18.45 -3.25 -40.01
CA THR A 18 19.65 -3.19 -39.17
C THR A 18 20.71 -2.32 -39.87
N PRO A 19 21.77 -1.86 -39.20
CA PRO A 19 22.82 -1.08 -39.85
C PRO A 19 23.46 -1.77 -41.06
N GLU A 20 23.44 -3.10 -41.11
CA GLU A 20 24.14 -3.91 -42.14
C GLU A 20 23.18 -4.64 -43.09
N CYS A 21 21.88 -4.71 -42.78
CA CYS A 21 20.91 -5.49 -43.54
C CYS A 21 19.51 -4.86 -43.51
N ASN A 22 18.92 -4.71 -44.70
CA ASN A 22 17.54 -4.31 -44.90
C ASN A 22 16.78 -5.44 -45.64
N ILE A 23 15.64 -5.85 -45.08
CA ILE A 23 14.74 -6.88 -45.62
C ILE A 23 13.33 -6.30 -45.62
N SER A 24 12.64 -6.37 -46.76
CA SER A 24 11.36 -5.71 -46.95
C SER A 24 10.18 -6.69 -47.07
N SER A 25 9.08 -6.34 -46.40
CA SER A 25 7.77 -6.99 -46.52
C SER A 25 7.81 -8.50 -46.28
N VAL A 26 8.43 -8.93 -45.19
CA VAL A 26 8.51 -10.34 -44.79
C VAL A 26 7.18 -10.80 -44.19
N ILE A 27 6.61 -11.89 -44.71
CA ILE A 27 5.39 -12.49 -44.15
C ILE A 27 5.71 -13.13 -42.79
N VAL A 28 4.97 -12.73 -41.76
CA VAL A 28 5.16 -13.24 -40.39
C VAL A 28 3.95 -13.98 -39.83
N VAL A 29 2.76 -13.71 -40.38
CA VAL A 29 1.49 -14.33 -39.97
C VAL A 29 0.57 -14.40 -41.18
N ALA A 30 -0.17 -15.49 -41.31
CA ALA A 30 -1.25 -15.65 -42.28
C ALA A 30 -2.59 -15.87 -41.57
N GLY A 31 -3.60 -15.13 -42.00
CA GLY A 31 -5.00 -15.34 -41.63
C GLY A 31 -5.62 -16.49 -42.43
N PRO A 32 -6.88 -16.85 -42.10
CA PRO A 32 -7.61 -17.87 -42.84
C PRO A 32 -7.86 -17.39 -44.28
N ASP A 33 -7.47 -18.20 -45.26
CA ASP A 33 -7.83 -17.94 -46.66
C ASP A 33 -9.32 -18.23 -46.86
N SER A 34 -10.04 -17.26 -47.45
CA SER A 34 -11.47 -17.39 -47.77
C SER A 34 -12.34 -17.83 -46.59
N ASN A 35 -11.98 -17.39 -45.37
CA ASN A 35 -12.63 -17.75 -44.11
C ASN A 35 -12.62 -19.26 -43.78
N HIS A 36 -11.67 -20.03 -44.32
CA HIS A 36 -11.55 -21.45 -44.03
C HIS A 36 -10.81 -21.68 -42.70
N TYR A 37 -11.52 -22.21 -41.71
CA TYR A 37 -10.96 -22.55 -40.40
C TYR A 37 -10.84 -24.07 -40.30
N VAL A 38 -9.66 -24.57 -39.90
CA VAL A 38 -9.52 -26.01 -39.57
C VAL A 38 -10.38 -26.37 -38.35
N GLN A 39 -10.52 -25.42 -37.41
CA GLN A 39 -11.40 -25.54 -36.25
C GLN A 39 -12.33 -24.30 -36.20
N GLU A 40 -13.61 -24.49 -36.51
CA GLU A 40 -14.58 -23.39 -36.65
C GLU A 40 -14.73 -22.54 -35.35
N ASN A 41 -14.51 -23.16 -34.18
CA ASN A 41 -14.65 -22.50 -32.86
C ASN A 41 -13.34 -21.91 -32.30
N ALA A 42 -12.22 -22.02 -33.03
CA ALA A 42 -10.95 -21.50 -32.54
C ALA A 42 -11.00 -19.95 -32.48
N THR A 43 -10.35 -19.38 -31.47
CA THR A 43 -10.21 -17.93 -31.27
C THR A 43 -8.75 -17.48 -31.19
N GLN A 44 -7.83 -18.43 -31.32
CA GLN A 44 -6.40 -18.24 -31.13
C GLN A 44 -5.64 -19.20 -32.04
N ASN A 45 -4.53 -18.72 -32.62
CA ASN A 45 -3.56 -19.55 -33.33
C ASN A 45 -2.14 -19.02 -33.07
N PHE A 46 -1.23 -19.92 -32.79
CA PHE A 46 0.18 -19.62 -32.61
C PHE A 46 0.93 -19.95 -33.90
N GLN A 47 1.47 -18.95 -34.58
CA GLN A 47 2.17 -19.14 -35.86
C GLN A 47 3.65 -18.80 -35.71
N GLY A 48 4.48 -19.76 -36.09
CA GLY A 48 5.93 -19.59 -36.17
C GLY A 48 6.40 -19.66 -37.61
N ILE A 49 7.26 -18.74 -38.03
CA ILE A 49 7.90 -18.75 -39.35
C ILE A 49 9.40 -18.69 -39.15
N MET A 50 10.13 -19.56 -39.84
CA MET A 50 11.59 -19.52 -39.92
C MET A 50 11.95 -19.54 -41.40
N GLN A 51 12.60 -18.49 -41.86
CA GLN A 51 12.99 -18.37 -43.26
C GLN A 51 14.30 -17.59 -43.40
N ASP A 52 15.04 -17.94 -44.44
CA ASP A 52 16.27 -17.25 -44.84
C ASP A 52 15.96 -16.09 -45.80
N TYR A 53 16.63 -14.97 -45.57
CA TYR A 53 16.44 -13.73 -46.31
C TYR A 53 17.78 -13.17 -46.75
N THR A 54 17.85 -12.83 -48.03
CA THR A 54 19.00 -12.17 -48.63
C THR A 54 18.92 -10.67 -48.34
N CYS A 55 19.94 -10.13 -47.68
CA CYS A 55 19.98 -8.73 -47.27
C CYS A 55 20.20 -7.78 -48.45
N ASN A 56 19.58 -6.61 -48.39
CA ASN A 56 19.84 -5.47 -49.29
C ASN A 56 19.62 -5.79 -50.79
N ASN A 57 18.76 -6.76 -51.11
CA ASN A 57 18.47 -7.21 -52.47
C ASN A 57 17.29 -6.48 -53.14
N GLY A 58 16.62 -5.59 -52.40
CA GLY A 58 15.46 -4.83 -52.88
C GLY A 58 14.22 -5.68 -53.18
N VAL A 59 14.19 -6.94 -52.69
CA VAL A 59 13.06 -7.86 -52.91
C VAL A 59 12.00 -7.63 -51.83
N GLU A 60 10.75 -7.43 -52.27
CA GLU A 60 9.57 -7.45 -51.40
C GLU A 60 9.07 -8.89 -51.25
N TYR A 61 9.37 -9.51 -50.09
CA TYR A 61 9.17 -10.95 -49.90
C TYR A 61 7.70 -11.39 -49.89
N SER A 62 6.76 -10.51 -49.56
CA SER A 62 5.32 -10.76 -49.63
C SER A 62 4.78 -10.90 -51.06
N ARG A 63 5.53 -10.40 -52.06
CA ARG A 63 5.15 -10.43 -53.48
C ARG A 63 5.84 -11.52 -54.28
N LEU A 64 6.57 -12.44 -53.62
CA LEU A 64 7.27 -13.53 -54.29
C LEU A 64 6.35 -14.49 -55.06
N HIS A 65 5.03 -14.49 -54.80
CA HIS A 65 4.11 -15.32 -55.58
C HIS A 65 3.96 -14.85 -57.04
N ASP A 66 4.22 -13.57 -57.34
CA ASP A 66 4.21 -13.00 -58.70
C ASP A 66 5.54 -13.27 -59.45
N MET A 67 6.10 -14.46 -59.23
CA MET A 67 7.39 -14.94 -59.75
C MET A 67 7.51 -14.96 -61.29
N THR A 68 6.50 -14.52 -62.03
CA THR A 68 6.53 -14.47 -63.49
C THR A 68 6.86 -13.09 -64.08
N THR A 69 6.98 -12.01 -63.29
CA THR A 69 7.14 -10.66 -63.89
C THR A 69 8.18 -9.71 -63.28
N ASN A 70 8.62 -9.83 -62.02
CA ASN A 70 9.38 -8.75 -61.36
C ASN A 70 10.80 -9.07 -60.80
N TYR A 71 11.16 -10.31 -60.50
CA TYR A 71 12.45 -10.64 -59.87
C TYR A 71 13.08 -11.91 -60.48
N THR A 72 14.41 -11.96 -60.61
CA THR A 72 15.13 -13.16 -61.06
C THR A 72 15.44 -14.08 -59.88
N GLU A 73 15.57 -15.40 -60.11
CA GLU A 73 16.00 -16.36 -59.07
C GLU A 73 17.33 -15.95 -58.44
N GLU A 74 18.26 -15.42 -59.26
CA GLU A 74 19.55 -14.93 -58.80
C GLU A 74 19.42 -13.70 -57.89
N GLN A 75 18.42 -12.85 -58.05
CA GLN A 75 18.17 -11.70 -57.17
C GLN A 75 17.60 -12.14 -55.81
N VAL A 76 16.80 -13.20 -55.78
CA VAL A 76 16.15 -13.70 -54.57
C VAL A 76 17.12 -14.54 -53.73
N PHE A 77 17.91 -15.41 -54.36
CA PHE A 77 18.76 -16.42 -53.69
C PHE A 77 20.26 -16.19 -53.91
N ASN A 78 20.70 -14.94 -54.05
CA ASN A 78 22.11 -14.63 -54.30
C ASN A 78 23.00 -15.04 -53.12
N ALA A 79 23.58 -16.23 -53.18
CA ALA A 79 24.46 -16.78 -52.15
C ALA A 79 25.74 -15.95 -51.89
N SER A 80 26.07 -14.99 -52.76
CA SER A 80 27.21 -14.08 -52.56
C SER A 80 26.85 -12.85 -51.71
N MET A 81 25.57 -12.61 -51.42
CA MET A 81 25.12 -11.51 -50.57
C MET A 81 24.98 -11.97 -49.11
N PRO A 82 24.99 -11.06 -48.12
CA PRO A 82 24.76 -11.46 -46.74
C PRO A 82 23.34 -11.99 -46.55
N HIS A 83 23.21 -13.07 -45.78
CA HIS A 83 21.95 -13.72 -45.48
C HIS A 83 21.67 -13.67 -43.97
N LEU A 84 20.38 -13.57 -43.62
CA LEU A 84 19.92 -13.64 -42.24
C LEU A 84 18.73 -14.58 -42.13
N VAL A 85 18.77 -15.44 -41.12
CA VAL A 85 17.61 -16.25 -40.75
C VAL A 85 16.75 -15.43 -39.80
N LEU A 86 15.51 -15.22 -40.20
CA LEU A 86 14.50 -14.59 -39.35
C LEU A 86 13.57 -15.67 -38.80
N LEU A 87 13.51 -15.75 -37.47
CA LEU A 87 12.57 -16.60 -36.75
C LEU A 87 11.52 -15.71 -36.11
N THR A 88 10.25 -15.93 -36.42
CA THR A 88 9.13 -15.17 -35.85
C THR A 88 8.15 -16.10 -35.16
N MET A 89 7.52 -15.62 -34.10
CA MET A 89 6.43 -16.27 -33.39
C MET A 89 5.35 -15.26 -33.06
N ALA A 90 4.11 -15.54 -33.43
CA ALA A 90 2.97 -14.66 -33.21
C ALA A 90 1.81 -15.37 -32.51
N ASP A 91 1.19 -14.69 -31.54
CA ASP A 91 -0.13 -15.03 -30.99
C ASP A 91 -1.21 -14.29 -31.80
N LEU A 92 -1.85 -15.01 -32.72
CA LEU A 92 -2.92 -14.48 -33.56
C LEU A 92 -4.28 -14.70 -32.91
N ARG A 93 -5.03 -13.62 -32.66
CA ARG A 93 -6.39 -13.66 -32.12
C ARG A 93 -7.40 -13.37 -33.21
N PHE A 94 -8.49 -14.12 -33.23
CA PHE A 94 -9.55 -13.95 -34.21
C PHE A 94 -10.92 -14.38 -33.69
N THR A 95 -11.98 -13.89 -34.32
CA THR A 95 -13.34 -14.35 -34.06
C THR A 95 -13.57 -15.77 -34.61
N PRO A 96 -14.44 -16.58 -33.98
CA PRO A 96 -14.88 -17.87 -34.52
C PRO A 96 -15.46 -17.74 -35.93
N MET A 97 -15.45 -18.84 -36.68
CA MET A 97 -15.92 -18.86 -38.06
C MET A 97 -17.41 -18.50 -38.14
N ASN A 98 -17.71 -17.45 -38.90
CA ASN A 98 -19.07 -17.11 -39.29
C ASN A 98 -19.22 -17.39 -40.80
N ARG A 99 -20.00 -18.42 -41.14
CA ARG A 99 -20.24 -18.84 -42.54
C ARG A 99 -20.92 -17.77 -43.40
N SER A 100 -21.45 -16.71 -42.80
CA SER A 100 -22.03 -15.57 -43.52
C SER A 100 -20.99 -14.52 -43.93
N LEU A 101 -19.76 -14.64 -43.45
CA LEU A 101 -18.65 -13.73 -43.75
C LEU A 101 -17.58 -14.43 -44.59
N THR A 102 -16.84 -13.64 -45.36
CA THR A 102 -15.68 -14.11 -46.15
C THR A 102 -14.35 -13.90 -45.43
N ARG A 103 -14.38 -13.36 -44.21
CA ARG A 103 -13.22 -13.16 -43.32
C ARG A 103 -13.67 -13.06 -41.85
N PRO A 104 -12.77 -13.28 -40.88
CA PRO A 104 -13.05 -12.97 -39.48
C PRO A 104 -13.52 -11.52 -39.30
N GLU A 105 -14.48 -11.31 -38.41
CA GLU A 105 -14.96 -9.98 -38.04
C GLU A 105 -13.86 -9.18 -37.33
N ARG A 106 -13.06 -9.85 -36.50
CA ARG A 106 -11.85 -9.29 -35.89
C ARG A 106 -10.72 -10.29 -35.99
N ILE A 107 -9.55 -9.79 -36.39
CA ILE A 107 -8.29 -10.52 -36.39
C ILE A 107 -7.15 -9.56 -36.08
N TYR A 108 -6.26 -9.92 -35.15
CA TYR A 108 -5.12 -9.09 -34.75
C TYR A 108 -4.03 -9.92 -34.08
N ILE A 109 -2.81 -9.42 -34.12
CA ILE A 109 -1.67 -10.02 -33.40
C ILE A 109 -1.71 -9.49 -31.95
N GLN A 110 -1.87 -10.40 -30.99
CA GLN A 110 -1.87 -10.09 -29.56
C GLN A 110 -0.44 -9.92 -29.02
N ASP A 111 0.46 -10.80 -29.43
CA ASP A 111 1.88 -10.78 -29.07
C ASP A 111 2.73 -11.25 -30.27
N PHE A 112 3.93 -10.67 -30.41
CA PHE A 112 4.84 -10.95 -31.52
C PHE A 112 6.29 -10.97 -31.03
N THR A 113 7.05 -12.00 -31.42
CA THR A 113 8.48 -12.14 -31.14
C THR A 113 9.22 -12.41 -32.44
N ALA A 114 10.35 -11.75 -32.65
CA ALA A 114 11.24 -12.00 -33.77
C ALA A 114 12.69 -12.11 -33.29
N ALA A 115 13.43 -13.07 -33.83
CA ALA A 115 14.86 -13.24 -33.64
C ALA A 115 15.52 -13.23 -35.03
N LEU A 116 16.50 -12.35 -35.20
CA LEU A 116 17.29 -12.25 -36.42
C LEU A 116 18.68 -12.82 -36.14
N CYS A 117 19.04 -13.87 -36.87
CA CYS A 117 20.26 -14.62 -36.64
C CYS A 117 21.18 -14.53 -37.86
N THR A 118 22.42 -14.10 -37.65
CA THR A 118 23.52 -14.36 -38.58
C THR A 118 23.92 -15.83 -38.43
N TYR A 119 23.90 -16.61 -39.51
CA TYR A 119 24.55 -17.91 -39.48
C TYR A 119 26.03 -17.76 -39.87
N ASN A 120 26.91 -18.42 -39.13
CA ASN A 120 28.34 -18.46 -39.42
C ASN A 120 28.73 -19.70 -40.26
N TYR A 121 27.74 -20.46 -40.72
CA TYR A 121 27.88 -21.67 -41.53
C TYR A 121 26.75 -21.68 -42.56
N THR A 122 27.09 -21.78 -43.84
CA THR A 122 26.06 -21.87 -44.89
C THR A 122 25.39 -23.24 -44.78
N LEU A 123 24.07 -23.32 -44.96
CA LEU A 123 23.37 -24.60 -45.08
C LEU A 123 23.94 -25.47 -46.23
N ASP A 124 24.66 -24.84 -47.17
CA ASP A 124 25.38 -25.49 -48.27
C ASP A 124 26.75 -26.08 -47.88
N ASP A 125 27.31 -25.78 -46.71
CA ASP A 125 28.63 -26.28 -46.31
C ASP A 125 28.65 -27.80 -46.15
N PHE A 126 27.52 -28.42 -45.75
CA PHE A 126 27.43 -29.88 -45.70
C PHE A 126 27.45 -30.48 -47.11
N GLU A 127 26.64 -29.97 -48.04
CA GLU A 127 26.58 -30.53 -49.39
C GLU A 127 27.92 -30.34 -50.12
N MET A 128 28.53 -29.16 -49.96
CA MET A 128 29.83 -28.85 -50.52
C MET A 128 30.93 -29.72 -49.88
N ALA A 129 31.03 -29.77 -48.55
CA ALA A 129 32.04 -30.58 -47.87
C ALA A 129 31.83 -32.09 -48.09
N ALA A 130 30.60 -32.59 -48.12
CA ALA A 130 30.29 -34.00 -48.34
C ALA A 130 30.53 -34.43 -49.79
N THR A 131 30.31 -33.53 -50.77
CA THR A 131 30.57 -33.78 -52.19
C THR A 131 32.07 -33.77 -52.48
N PHE A 132 32.83 -32.84 -51.89
CA PHE A 132 34.28 -32.72 -52.12
C PHE A 132 35.15 -33.56 -51.17
N ALA A 133 34.60 -34.10 -50.08
CA ALA A 133 35.32 -34.95 -49.12
C ALA A 133 36.10 -36.11 -49.79
N PRO A 134 35.50 -36.94 -50.66
CA PRO A 134 36.21 -38.00 -51.40
C PRO A 134 37.45 -37.53 -52.18
N TYR A 135 37.36 -36.35 -52.80
CA TYR A 135 38.39 -35.79 -53.68
C TYR A 135 39.54 -35.15 -52.89
N SER A 136 39.25 -34.63 -51.69
CA SER A 136 40.26 -34.04 -50.80
C SER A 136 41.32 -35.06 -50.35
N ILE A 137 40.92 -36.31 -50.10
CA ILE A 137 41.82 -37.39 -49.69
C ILE A 137 42.61 -37.94 -50.88
N LEU A 138 41.98 -38.05 -52.07
CA LEU A 138 42.67 -38.44 -53.31
C LEU A 138 43.79 -37.47 -53.69
N LYS A 139 43.63 -36.18 -53.38
CA LYS A 139 44.65 -35.16 -53.64
C LYS A 139 45.89 -35.32 -52.75
N GLN A 140 45.75 -35.85 -51.54
CA GLN A 140 46.83 -35.85 -50.55
C GLN A 140 47.59 -37.20 -50.46
N ARG A 141 46.99 -38.35 -50.77
CA ARG A 141 47.63 -39.69 -50.66
C ARG A 141 46.99 -40.77 -51.58
N ASN A 142 47.63 -41.94 -51.67
CA ASN A 142 47.00 -43.19 -52.14
C ASN A 142 45.81 -43.54 -51.22
N ALA A 143 44.60 -43.26 -51.68
CA ALA A 143 43.35 -43.50 -50.96
C ALA A 143 42.72 -44.83 -51.38
N THR A 144 42.16 -45.58 -50.43
CA THR A 144 41.37 -46.78 -50.77
C THR A 144 40.02 -46.38 -51.38
N PRO A 145 39.41 -47.23 -52.23
CA PRO A 145 38.14 -46.91 -52.89
C PRO A 145 37.02 -46.59 -51.88
N GLU A 146 36.99 -47.25 -50.73
CA GLU A 146 35.95 -47.08 -49.68
C GLU A 146 36.01 -45.71 -49.00
N ARG A 147 37.16 -45.04 -49.02
CA ARG A 147 37.37 -43.71 -48.44
C ARG A 147 37.30 -42.57 -49.45
N SER A 148 37.27 -42.91 -50.73
CA SER A 148 37.32 -41.98 -51.86
C SER A 148 36.12 -42.19 -52.77
N ILE A 149 36.33 -42.73 -53.98
CA ILE A 149 35.37 -42.71 -55.08
C ILE A 149 34.04 -43.45 -54.80
N THR A 150 34.03 -44.42 -53.87
CA THR A 150 32.80 -45.17 -53.53
C THR A 150 32.06 -44.58 -52.33
N LEU A 151 32.62 -43.56 -51.67
CA LEU A 151 32.02 -42.93 -50.51
C LEU A 151 30.91 -41.96 -50.95
N ARG A 152 29.67 -42.29 -50.57
CA ARG A 152 28.49 -41.42 -50.74
C ARG A 152 27.97 -40.97 -49.38
N LEU A 153 28.20 -39.70 -49.06
CA LEU A 153 27.68 -39.05 -47.85
C LEU A 153 26.43 -38.19 -48.14
N VAL A 154 26.29 -37.71 -49.39
CA VAL A 154 25.14 -36.94 -49.87
C VAL A 154 23.92 -37.86 -50.06
N GLY A 155 22.78 -37.47 -49.48
CA GLY A 155 21.51 -38.20 -49.56
C GLY A 155 21.30 -39.28 -48.49
N LYS A 156 22.20 -39.38 -47.49
CA LYS A 156 22.00 -40.23 -46.31
C LYS A 156 21.37 -39.46 -45.17
N LEU A 157 20.58 -40.14 -44.33
CA LEU A 157 20.06 -39.56 -43.08
C LEU A 157 21.22 -39.09 -42.19
N ALA A 158 21.10 -37.92 -41.57
CA ALA A 158 22.21 -37.26 -40.85
C ALA A 158 22.95 -38.14 -39.82
N PRO A 159 22.28 -38.96 -38.98
CA PRO A 159 22.99 -39.85 -38.04
C PRO A 159 23.80 -40.96 -38.74
N HIS A 160 23.30 -41.46 -39.87
CA HIS A 160 24.00 -42.48 -40.67
C HIS A 160 25.20 -41.86 -41.40
N ALA A 161 25.03 -40.66 -41.96
CA ALA A 161 26.11 -39.92 -42.60
C ALA A 161 27.24 -39.60 -41.60
N LEU A 162 26.91 -39.27 -40.34
CA LEU A 162 27.87 -39.00 -39.28
C LEU A 162 28.71 -40.24 -38.94
N LEU A 163 28.07 -41.40 -38.76
CA LEU A 163 28.75 -42.66 -38.48
C LEU A 163 29.67 -43.08 -39.63
N ASP A 164 29.21 -42.94 -40.87
CA ASP A 164 30.01 -43.25 -42.05
C ASP A 164 31.19 -42.29 -42.21
N ALA A 165 31.00 -40.98 -41.97
CA ALA A 165 32.07 -39.97 -42.00
C ALA A 165 33.13 -40.25 -40.92
N LEU A 166 32.74 -40.68 -39.72
CA LEU A 166 33.67 -41.08 -38.65
C LEU A 166 34.44 -42.35 -39.01
N LYS A 167 33.77 -43.40 -39.51
CA LYS A 167 34.43 -44.65 -39.95
C LYS A 167 35.44 -44.42 -41.08
N THR A 168 35.08 -43.52 -42.01
CA THR A 168 35.92 -43.18 -43.17
C THR A 168 36.97 -42.10 -42.89
N ARG A 169 37.00 -41.54 -41.66
CA ARG A 169 37.93 -40.49 -41.18
C ARG A 169 37.80 -39.14 -41.90
N HIS A 170 36.60 -38.81 -42.38
CA HIS A 170 36.26 -37.48 -42.90
C HIS A 170 35.77 -36.57 -41.75
N PHE A 171 36.70 -36.13 -40.90
CA PHE A 171 36.40 -35.41 -39.66
C PHE A 171 35.71 -34.07 -39.88
N SER A 172 36.02 -33.34 -40.95
CA SER A 172 35.37 -32.05 -41.25
C SER A 172 33.86 -32.22 -41.44
N VAL A 173 33.44 -33.24 -42.21
CA VAL A 173 32.02 -33.54 -42.43
C VAL A 173 31.35 -34.02 -41.13
N ALA A 174 32.07 -34.81 -40.32
CA ALA A 174 31.56 -35.28 -39.03
C ALA A 174 31.33 -34.14 -38.03
N ILE A 175 32.24 -33.15 -37.97
CA ILE A 175 32.10 -31.96 -37.11
C ILE A 175 30.91 -31.11 -37.54
N ILE A 176 30.72 -30.89 -38.84
CA ILE A 176 29.57 -30.14 -39.37
C ILE A 176 28.26 -30.83 -39.02
N LEU A 177 28.17 -32.15 -39.20
CA LEU A 177 26.98 -32.94 -38.83
C LEU A 177 26.70 -32.92 -37.33
N ALA A 178 27.74 -32.97 -36.49
CA ALA A 178 27.60 -32.86 -35.04
C ALA A 178 27.15 -31.45 -34.61
N ALA A 179 27.69 -30.40 -35.23
CA ALA A 179 27.30 -29.01 -34.97
C ALA A 179 25.83 -28.75 -35.35
N ASN A 180 25.39 -29.22 -36.52
CA ASN A 180 24.00 -29.11 -36.95
C ASN A 180 23.05 -29.88 -36.02
N PHE A 181 23.47 -31.05 -35.54
CA PHE A 181 22.70 -31.82 -34.55
C PHE A 181 22.55 -31.04 -33.25
N VAL A 182 23.64 -30.53 -32.68
CA VAL A 182 23.63 -29.72 -31.45
C VAL A 182 22.82 -28.43 -31.63
N GLY A 183 22.94 -27.75 -32.78
CA GLY A 183 22.17 -26.57 -33.12
C GLY A 183 20.66 -26.80 -33.10
N GLY A 184 20.21 -27.98 -33.54
CA GLY A 184 18.81 -28.39 -33.44
C GLY A 184 18.29 -28.44 -32.00
N PHE A 185 19.10 -28.93 -31.04
CA PHE A 185 18.73 -28.97 -29.62
C PHE A 185 18.84 -27.62 -28.92
N LEU A 186 19.63 -26.67 -29.44
CA LEU A 186 19.75 -25.33 -28.87
C LEU A 186 18.40 -24.60 -28.85
N THR A 187 17.52 -24.87 -29.82
CA THR A 187 16.15 -24.31 -29.86
C THR A 187 15.31 -24.69 -28.64
N ILE A 188 15.47 -25.91 -28.11
CA ILE A 188 14.82 -26.38 -26.89
C ILE A 188 15.37 -25.62 -25.68
N VAL A 189 16.69 -25.45 -25.61
CA VAL A 189 17.34 -24.71 -24.52
C VAL A 189 16.94 -23.23 -24.51
N ILE A 190 16.83 -22.61 -25.70
CA ILE A 190 16.38 -21.22 -25.86
C ILE A 190 14.93 -21.05 -25.37
N SER A 191 14.05 -22.03 -25.61
CA SER A 191 12.67 -21.97 -25.11
C SER A 191 12.57 -21.94 -23.57
N GLY A 192 13.52 -22.57 -22.87
CA GLY A 192 13.62 -22.55 -21.41
C GLY A 192 14.27 -21.28 -20.82
N LEU A 193 14.87 -20.43 -21.67
CA LEU A 193 15.50 -19.18 -21.23
C LEU A 193 14.49 -18.04 -21.05
N TYR A 194 13.27 -18.17 -21.57
CA TYR A 194 12.24 -17.15 -21.45
C TYR A 194 11.34 -17.42 -20.23
N SER A 195 11.31 -16.48 -19.29
CA SER A 195 10.32 -16.47 -18.21
C SER A 195 9.26 -15.40 -18.46
N ALA A 196 8.00 -15.76 -18.21
CA ALA A 196 6.87 -14.84 -18.31
C ALA A 196 6.82 -13.99 -17.03
N ILE A 197 7.17 -12.70 -17.14
CA ILE A 197 7.09 -11.77 -16.01
C ILE A 197 5.75 -11.02 -16.09
N PRO A 198 4.98 -10.93 -15.00
CA PRO A 198 3.78 -10.10 -14.96
C PRO A 198 4.18 -8.62 -15.06
N VAL A 199 3.58 -7.89 -16.00
CA VAL A 199 3.73 -6.45 -16.18
C VAL A 199 2.43 -5.78 -15.77
N ASN A 200 2.57 -4.87 -14.81
CA ASN A 200 1.46 -4.09 -14.27
C ASN A 200 0.87 -3.19 -15.38
N ASN A 201 -0.42 -3.36 -15.65
CA ASN A 201 -1.18 -2.50 -16.54
C ASN A 201 -2.01 -1.53 -15.71
N THR A 202 -1.68 -0.24 -15.79
CA THR A 202 -2.35 0.84 -15.05
C THR A 202 -3.45 1.48 -15.89
N ARG A 203 -4.64 1.63 -15.35
CA ARG A 203 -5.77 2.35 -15.96
C ARG A 203 -6.29 3.42 -15.02
N THR A 204 -6.68 4.55 -15.58
CA THR A 204 -7.35 5.62 -14.82
C THR A 204 -8.82 5.25 -14.56
N VAL A 205 -9.27 5.47 -13.32
CA VAL A 205 -10.64 5.30 -12.85
C VAL A 205 -11.07 6.55 -12.10
N MET A 206 -12.29 7.04 -12.30
CA MET A 206 -12.82 8.17 -11.54
C MET A 206 -13.56 7.69 -10.29
N LEU A 207 -13.22 8.29 -9.15
CA LEU A 207 -13.81 8.06 -7.83
C LEU A 207 -14.72 9.23 -7.47
N GLN A 208 -15.98 8.97 -7.18
CA GLN A 208 -16.94 9.95 -6.70
C GLN A 208 -16.92 9.99 -5.17
N GLN A 209 -16.69 11.17 -4.60
CA GLN A 209 -16.87 11.39 -3.17
C GLN A 209 -18.37 11.43 -2.84
N THR A 210 -18.77 10.83 -1.71
CA THR A 210 -20.19 10.77 -1.30
C THR A 210 -20.52 11.44 0.02
N ASP A 211 -19.52 11.78 0.84
CA ASP A 211 -19.72 12.47 2.11
C ASP A 211 -18.75 13.64 2.30
N VAL A 212 -19.00 14.46 3.30
CA VAL A 212 -18.12 15.53 3.80
C VAL A 212 -18.04 15.49 5.32
N PHE A 213 -16.99 16.08 5.89
CA PHE A 213 -16.87 16.18 7.35
C PHE A 213 -17.52 17.47 7.87
N ASP A 214 -18.49 17.31 8.78
CA ASP A 214 -19.06 18.37 9.60
C ASP A 214 -18.41 18.33 10.99
N LEU A 215 -17.30 19.05 11.13
CA LEU A 215 -16.52 19.11 12.36
C LEU A 215 -17.24 19.87 13.51
N SER A 216 -18.36 20.53 13.23
CA SER A 216 -19.16 21.21 14.26
C SER A 216 -20.12 20.27 15.00
N ALA A 217 -20.46 19.12 14.39
CA ALA A 217 -21.41 18.14 14.93
C ALA A 217 -20.82 17.26 16.07
N GLY A 218 -19.63 17.57 16.58
CA GLY A 218 -18.78 16.68 17.36
C GLY A 218 -19.07 16.54 18.85
N ASN A 219 -20.32 16.57 19.32
CA ASN A 219 -20.59 16.25 20.74
C ASN A 219 -20.45 14.74 20.99
N ILE A 220 -19.22 14.31 21.31
CA ILE A 220 -18.83 12.92 21.56
C ILE A 220 -18.61 12.62 23.06
N SER A 221 -19.31 13.36 23.93
CA SER A 221 -19.15 13.26 25.39
C SER A 221 -19.83 12.04 26.01
N LEU A 222 -21.05 11.72 25.56
CA LEU A 222 -21.86 10.63 26.09
C LEU A 222 -21.83 9.41 25.17
N GLU A 223 -22.10 9.66 23.89
CA GLU A 223 -22.08 8.67 22.82
C GLU A 223 -21.06 9.11 21.78
N ASP A 224 -20.16 8.20 21.40
CA ASP A 224 -19.14 8.42 20.38
C ASP A 224 -19.26 7.41 19.24
N ASN A 225 -20.45 6.79 19.08
CA ASN A 225 -20.72 5.72 18.11
C ASN A 225 -19.68 4.59 18.17
N GLN A 226 -19.29 4.19 19.39
CA GLN A 226 -18.34 3.10 19.68
C GLN A 226 -16.89 3.41 19.28
N ALA A 227 -16.53 4.67 19.05
CA ALA A 227 -15.19 5.05 18.65
C ALA A 227 -14.13 4.63 19.69
N ALA A 228 -14.42 4.75 20.99
CA ALA A 228 -13.51 4.34 22.06
C ALA A 228 -13.35 2.82 22.16
N GLU A 229 -14.42 2.05 21.95
CA GLU A 229 -14.38 0.59 21.90
C GLU A 229 -13.58 0.10 20.69
N ILE A 230 -13.82 0.67 19.51
CA ILE A 230 -13.02 0.38 18.29
C ILE A 230 -11.55 0.72 18.53
N THR A 231 -11.27 1.87 19.14
CA THR A 231 -9.89 2.27 19.49
C THR A 231 -9.24 1.25 20.42
N SER A 232 -9.97 0.74 21.41
CA SER A 232 -9.46 -0.30 22.31
C SER A 232 -9.13 -1.60 21.54
N LEU A 233 -9.91 -1.97 20.53
CA LEU A 233 -9.61 -3.13 19.68
C LEU A 233 -8.36 -2.92 18.81
N ILE A 234 -8.18 -1.70 18.27
CA ILE A 234 -6.99 -1.34 17.49
C ILE A 234 -5.75 -1.36 18.39
N GLU A 235 -5.84 -0.76 19.57
CA GLU A 235 -4.70 -0.57 20.47
C GLU A 235 -4.33 -1.84 21.23
N CYS A 236 -5.29 -2.51 21.86
CA CYS A 236 -5.00 -3.64 22.76
C CYS A 236 -4.95 -5.00 22.04
N ILE A 237 -5.66 -5.16 20.92
CA ILE A 237 -5.73 -6.44 20.18
C ILE A 237 -5.00 -6.34 18.83
N GLY A 238 -4.65 -5.14 18.38
CA GLY A 238 -3.93 -4.94 17.12
C GLY A 238 -4.80 -5.13 15.87
N LEU A 239 -6.12 -4.91 15.98
CA LEU A 239 -6.99 -4.93 14.80
C LEU A 239 -6.63 -3.78 13.83
N PRO A 240 -6.78 -3.99 12.51
CA PRO A 240 -6.60 -2.92 11.53
C PRO A 240 -7.67 -1.84 11.71
N SER A 241 -7.35 -0.62 11.28
CA SER A 241 -8.31 0.48 11.25
C SER A 241 -9.54 0.12 10.40
N PRO A 242 -10.76 0.52 10.82
CA PRO A 242 -11.97 0.38 10.04
C PRO A 242 -11.90 1.04 8.65
N GLN A 243 -12.91 0.76 7.83
CA GLN A 243 -12.99 1.37 6.50
C GLN A 243 -12.96 2.90 6.60
N TRP A 244 -12.23 3.53 5.68
CA TRP A 244 -12.04 4.98 5.57
C TRP A 244 -11.20 5.63 6.68
N THR A 245 -10.59 4.84 7.56
CA THR A 245 -9.58 5.32 8.51
C THR A 245 -8.29 4.52 8.36
N TYR A 246 -7.16 5.17 8.62
CA TYR A 246 -5.84 4.51 8.69
C TYR A 246 -4.97 5.22 9.70
N ASP A 247 -4.64 4.55 10.81
CA ASP A 247 -3.92 5.13 11.95
C ASP A 247 -4.52 6.48 12.40
N ASP A 248 -3.89 7.61 12.03
CA ASP A 248 -4.32 8.98 12.37
C ASP A 248 -5.04 9.73 11.23
N LEU A 249 -5.35 9.05 10.13
CA LEU A 249 -5.98 9.64 8.94
C LEU A 249 -7.43 9.21 8.78
N VAL A 250 -8.28 10.15 8.40
CA VAL A 250 -9.69 9.94 8.08
C VAL A 250 -9.96 10.42 6.65
N PHE A 251 -10.53 9.56 5.83
CA PHE A 251 -10.84 9.84 4.42
C PHE A 251 -12.34 9.93 4.20
N ASN A 252 -12.76 10.77 3.26
CA ASN A 252 -14.13 10.73 2.75
C ASN A 252 -14.42 9.41 2.03
N THR A 253 -15.68 9.01 2.01
CA THR A 253 -16.13 7.79 1.33
C THR A 253 -16.10 8.00 -0.18
N MET A 254 -15.56 7.01 -0.88
CA MET A 254 -15.30 7.07 -2.32
C MET A 254 -15.94 5.88 -3.04
N HIS A 255 -16.62 6.15 -4.16
CA HIS A 255 -17.20 5.11 -5.00
C HIS A 255 -16.77 5.26 -6.47
N PRO A 256 -16.33 4.20 -7.15
CA PRO A 256 -16.01 4.27 -8.58
C PRO A 256 -17.24 4.64 -9.42
N ILE A 257 -17.15 5.68 -10.27
CA ILE A 257 -18.26 6.17 -11.11
C ILE A 257 -18.71 5.12 -12.13
N LYS A 258 -17.76 4.34 -12.64
CA LYS A 258 -18.02 3.19 -13.50
C LYS A 258 -17.43 1.98 -12.81
N SER A 259 -18.29 1.02 -12.46
CA SER A 259 -17.82 -0.26 -11.96
C SER A 259 -16.89 -0.89 -12.99
N PRO A 260 -15.70 -1.36 -12.60
CA PRO A 260 -14.85 -2.13 -13.51
C PRO A 260 -15.66 -3.30 -14.08
N SER A 261 -15.40 -3.66 -15.34
CA SER A 261 -16.21 -4.62 -16.09
C SER A 261 -16.32 -5.95 -15.31
N LYS A 262 -17.42 -6.71 -15.46
CA LYS A 262 -17.61 -8.01 -14.76
C LYS A 262 -16.47 -9.03 -14.98
N GLN A 263 -15.60 -8.81 -15.96
CA GLN A 263 -14.39 -9.62 -16.20
C GLN A 263 -13.19 -9.21 -15.34
N ASP A 264 -13.16 -7.99 -14.78
CA ASP A 264 -12.12 -7.47 -13.87
C ASP A 264 -12.44 -7.73 -12.39
N LEU A 265 -13.65 -8.22 -12.08
CA LEU A 265 -14.24 -8.36 -10.74
C LEU A 265 -13.94 -9.70 -10.03
N SER A 266 -13.09 -10.56 -10.59
CA SER A 266 -12.78 -11.87 -9.98
C SER A 266 -11.73 -11.81 -8.87
N HIS A 267 -10.93 -10.74 -8.79
CA HIS A 267 -9.85 -10.59 -7.80
C HIS A 267 -9.71 -9.14 -7.34
N GLU A 268 -9.27 -8.96 -6.09
CA GLU A 268 -8.93 -7.63 -5.57
C GLU A 268 -7.73 -7.05 -6.32
N GLN A 269 -7.86 -5.80 -6.79
CA GLN A 269 -6.82 -5.07 -7.52
C GLN A 269 -6.47 -3.77 -6.81
N PRO A 270 -5.18 -3.41 -6.72
CA PRO A 270 -4.76 -2.17 -6.08
C PRO A 270 -5.17 -0.95 -6.90
N LEU A 271 -5.90 -0.04 -6.27
CA LEU A 271 -6.36 1.24 -6.78
C LEU A 271 -5.74 2.36 -5.96
N SER A 272 -4.76 3.08 -6.51
CA SER A 272 -4.11 4.20 -5.82
C SER A 272 -4.75 5.53 -6.20
N ALA A 273 -5.05 6.38 -5.22
CA ALA A 273 -5.61 7.71 -5.45
C ALA A 273 -5.02 8.74 -4.46
N MET A 274 -4.85 9.97 -4.92
CA MET A 274 -4.40 11.09 -4.10
C MET A 274 -5.64 11.78 -3.52
N LEU A 275 -5.87 11.63 -2.21
CA LEU A 275 -7.08 12.08 -1.53
C LEU A 275 -6.74 13.02 -0.38
N GLN A 276 -7.67 13.91 -0.06
CA GLN A 276 -7.58 14.74 1.13
C GLN A 276 -7.97 13.91 2.36
N ALA A 277 -7.12 13.95 3.40
CA ALA A 277 -7.37 13.32 4.69
C ALA A 277 -7.55 14.39 5.76
N VAL A 278 -8.45 14.12 6.70
CA VAL A 278 -8.54 14.85 7.97
C VAL A 278 -7.66 14.14 9.00
N ARG A 279 -6.84 14.91 9.72
CA ARG A 279 -5.89 14.42 10.71
C ARG A 279 -6.07 15.16 12.04
N PRO A 280 -6.59 14.52 13.09
CA PRO A 280 -6.61 15.10 14.43
C PRO A 280 -5.20 15.24 15.00
N GLY A 281 -5.04 16.07 16.02
CA GLY A 281 -3.78 16.23 16.73
C GLY A 281 -3.92 17.03 18.01
N LEU A 282 -2.85 17.04 18.81
CA LEU A 282 -2.74 17.84 20.02
C LEU A 282 -1.62 18.87 19.88
N ASP A 283 -1.79 20.03 20.49
CA ASP A 283 -0.70 20.95 20.83
C ASP A 283 -0.55 21.00 22.34
N CYS A 284 0.53 20.44 22.88
CA CYS A 284 0.69 20.32 24.33
C CYS A 284 1.88 21.11 24.84
N PHE A 285 1.66 21.86 25.92
CA PHE A 285 2.73 22.43 26.75
C PHE A 285 2.82 21.69 28.08
N THR A 286 3.93 21.88 28.78
CA THR A 286 4.26 21.16 30.02
C THR A 286 4.08 22.07 31.23
N ILE A 287 3.53 21.55 32.31
CA ILE A 287 3.55 22.23 33.62
C ILE A 287 4.86 21.89 34.33
N PRO A 288 5.73 22.85 34.67
CA PRO A 288 6.93 22.61 35.47
C PRO A 288 6.59 22.23 36.91
N SER A 289 7.46 21.46 37.57
CA SER A 289 7.24 21.06 38.98
C SER A 289 7.13 22.26 39.95
N ASN A 290 7.79 23.38 39.66
CA ASN A 290 7.74 24.60 40.49
C ASN A 290 6.38 25.30 40.50
N ASP A 291 5.55 25.07 39.48
CA ASP A 291 4.22 25.69 39.36
C ASP A 291 3.12 24.83 40.01
N ARG A 292 3.51 23.73 40.68
CA ARG A 292 2.60 22.79 41.33
C ARG A 292 2.73 22.89 42.85
N HIS A 293 1.60 23.04 43.50
CA HIS A 293 1.48 22.96 44.95
C HIS A 293 0.75 21.66 45.33
N ILE A 294 1.44 20.77 46.03
CA ILE A 294 0.90 19.45 46.40
C ILE A 294 0.48 19.45 47.86
N GLN A 295 -0.72 18.92 48.13
CA GLN A 295 -1.26 18.80 49.48
C GLN A 295 -1.86 17.40 49.69
N VAL A 296 -1.78 16.90 50.91
CA VAL A 296 -2.40 15.62 51.28
C VAL A 296 -3.56 15.86 52.22
N TYR A 297 -4.67 15.23 51.90
CA TYR A 297 -5.84 15.18 52.74
C TYR A 297 -6.04 13.75 53.23
N ASN A 298 -6.32 13.64 54.53
CA ASN A 298 -6.73 12.37 55.11
C ASN A 298 -8.12 12.01 54.60
N TYR A 299 -8.33 10.72 54.40
CA TYR A 299 -9.64 10.16 54.13
C TYR A 299 -10.70 10.63 55.14
N THR A 300 -11.85 11.07 54.63
CA THR A 300 -13.08 11.33 55.40
C THR A 300 -14.12 10.26 55.09
N ASN A 301 -14.68 9.63 56.13
CA ASN A 301 -15.63 8.53 55.97
C ASN A 301 -16.90 8.95 55.23
N GLY A 302 -17.18 8.37 54.07
CA GLY A 302 -18.37 8.63 53.25
C GLY A 302 -18.08 9.17 51.84
N LEU A 303 -19.14 9.63 51.16
CA LEU A 303 -19.04 10.25 49.83
C LEU A 303 -18.36 11.60 49.93
N THR A 304 -17.25 11.77 49.20
CA THR A 304 -16.46 13.00 49.20
C THR A 304 -16.50 13.64 47.81
N VAL A 305 -16.74 14.96 47.75
CA VAL A 305 -16.64 15.79 46.54
C VAL A 305 -15.72 16.95 46.86
N MET A 306 -14.55 16.98 46.22
CA MET A 306 -13.59 18.08 46.38
C MET A 306 -13.80 19.15 45.29
N PRO A 307 -13.36 20.40 45.52
CA PRO A 307 -13.45 21.44 44.49
C PRO A 307 -12.76 21.02 43.19
N GLY A 308 -13.45 21.16 42.06
CA GLY A 308 -12.91 20.84 40.74
C GLY A 308 -13.05 19.37 40.30
N MET A 309 -13.50 18.48 41.19
CA MET A 309 -13.76 17.08 40.85
C MET A 309 -14.91 16.92 39.86
N THR A 310 -14.76 15.95 38.96
CA THR A 310 -15.78 15.53 37.97
C THR A 310 -16.70 14.44 38.50
N ASP A 311 -16.33 13.77 39.59
CA ASP A 311 -17.06 12.64 40.14
C ASP A 311 -17.02 12.59 41.68
N VAL A 312 -17.94 11.82 42.26
CA VAL A 312 -18.03 11.57 43.69
C VAL A 312 -17.18 10.36 44.04
N TYR A 313 -16.23 10.52 44.97
CA TYR A 313 -15.39 9.40 45.39
C TYR A 313 -15.89 8.77 46.70
N PRO A 314 -16.21 7.46 46.72
CA PRO A 314 -16.47 6.72 47.95
C PRO A 314 -15.15 6.32 48.59
N GLY A 315 -14.60 7.19 49.44
CA GLY A 315 -13.32 6.90 50.05
C GLY A 315 -13.34 5.65 50.93
N ARG A 316 -12.18 5.04 51.12
CA ARG A 316 -12.03 3.83 51.93
C ARG A 316 -10.98 4.03 53.04
N PRO A 317 -11.09 3.31 54.17
CA PRO A 317 -10.04 3.30 55.18
C PRO A 317 -8.72 2.81 54.57
N GLY A 318 -7.62 3.52 54.88
CA GLY A 318 -6.29 3.21 54.35
C GLY A 318 -5.92 3.97 53.07
N GLU A 319 -6.73 4.92 52.63
CA GLU A 319 -6.46 5.78 51.47
C GLU A 319 -6.07 7.22 51.87
N LEU A 320 -5.25 7.86 51.04
CA LEU A 320 -4.87 9.27 51.12
C LEU A 320 -5.24 9.97 49.81
N PHE A 321 -5.73 11.21 49.93
CA PHE A 321 -5.96 12.09 48.78
C PHE A 321 -4.78 13.01 48.58
N VAL A 322 -4.12 12.88 47.43
CA VAL A 322 -3.05 13.79 47.00
C VAL A 322 -3.64 14.79 46.02
N GLN A 323 -3.79 16.03 46.47
CA GLN A 323 -4.21 17.16 45.64
C GLN A 323 -2.99 17.79 44.97
N VAL A 324 -3.03 17.90 43.65
CA VAL A 324 -2.09 18.68 42.85
C VAL A 324 -2.80 19.96 42.41
N ASN A 325 -2.43 21.09 43.03
CA ASN A 325 -2.92 22.41 42.65
C ASN A 325 -1.93 23.07 41.70
N THR A 326 -2.41 23.49 40.52
CA THR A 326 -1.59 24.10 39.47
C THR A 326 -2.25 25.38 38.98
N THR A 327 -1.50 26.48 38.93
CA THR A 327 -1.98 27.71 38.28
C THR A 327 -1.72 27.64 36.77
N LEU A 328 -2.79 27.46 35.99
CA LEU A 328 -2.73 27.43 34.53
C LEU A 328 -2.66 28.85 33.97
N ARG A 329 -1.52 29.20 33.36
CA ARG A 329 -1.36 30.42 32.55
C ARG A 329 -1.58 30.05 31.09
N VAL A 330 -2.81 30.24 30.60
CA VAL A 330 -3.20 29.77 29.27
C VAL A 330 -3.58 30.93 28.36
N GLU A 331 -3.21 30.79 27.10
CA GLU A 331 -3.69 31.68 26.04
C GLU A 331 -4.94 31.05 25.44
N CYS A 332 -6.09 31.62 25.77
CA CYS A 332 -7.34 31.30 25.11
C CYS A 332 -7.49 32.18 23.87
N SER A 333 -8.07 31.64 22.80
CA SER A 333 -8.31 32.38 21.56
C SER A 333 -9.32 33.53 21.73
N ARG A 334 -10.25 33.40 22.68
CA ARG A 334 -11.17 34.47 23.11
C ARG A 334 -10.98 34.74 24.60
N PRO A 335 -11.10 36.00 25.05
CA PRO A 335 -11.03 36.33 26.47
C PRO A 335 -12.25 35.75 27.20
N LEU A 336 -12.00 35.14 28.36
CA LEU A 336 -13.06 34.67 29.26
C LEU A 336 -13.81 35.88 29.83
N ALA A 337 -15.15 35.85 29.81
CA ALA A 337 -15.95 36.98 30.27
C ALA A 337 -15.71 37.21 31.78
N ASN A 338 -15.54 38.47 32.19
CA ASN A 338 -15.34 38.89 33.58
C ASN A 338 -14.06 38.40 34.30
N SER A 339 -13.12 37.73 33.62
CA SER A 339 -11.81 37.39 34.20
C SER A 339 -10.75 38.42 33.83
N THR A 340 -10.26 39.18 34.81
CA THR A 340 -9.04 40.00 34.65
C THR A 340 -7.76 39.17 34.76
N SER A 341 -7.86 37.91 35.18
CA SER A 341 -6.71 37.02 35.33
C SER A 341 -6.49 36.19 34.05
N VAL A 342 -5.26 36.27 33.54
CA VAL A 342 -4.67 35.39 32.52
C VAL A 342 -4.39 33.98 33.10
N SER A 343 -4.70 33.77 34.38
CA SER A 343 -4.41 32.56 35.12
C SER A 343 -5.63 32.06 35.90
N LYS A 344 -5.89 30.76 35.84
CA LYS A 344 -6.87 30.05 36.68
C LYS A 344 -6.22 28.84 37.36
N ASP A 345 -6.66 28.52 38.56
CA ASP A 345 -6.18 27.33 39.26
C ASP A 345 -6.90 26.08 38.76
N TRP A 346 -6.16 25.00 38.61
CA TRP A 346 -6.65 23.68 38.25
C TRP A 346 -6.21 22.68 39.32
N LEU A 347 -7.16 21.84 39.75
CA LEU A 347 -6.96 20.88 40.83
C LEU A 347 -7.12 19.48 40.26
N GLN A 348 -6.11 18.64 40.45
CA GLN A 348 -6.15 17.22 40.11
C GLN A 348 -5.92 16.40 41.37
N TYR A 349 -6.63 15.29 41.52
CA TYR A 349 -6.56 14.47 42.72
C TYR A 349 -6.14 13.04 42.41
N PHE A 350 -5.27 12.47 43.23
CA PHE A 350 -4.88 11.07 43.18
C PHE A 350 -5.22 10.40 44.50
N VAL A 351 -5.71 9.17 44.42
CA VAL A 351 -5.94 8.34 45.60
C VAL A 351 -4.81 7.34 45.67
N ILE A 352 -4.11 7.31 46.80
CA ILE A 352 -2.99 6.39 47.05
C ILE A 352 -3.19 5.68 48.39
N PRO A 353 -2.62 4.48 48.60
CA PRO A 353 -2.60 3.85 49.92
C PRO A 353 -1.87 4.70 50.96
N ASP A 354 -2.22 4.56 52.24
CA ASP A 354 -1.59 5.25 53.39
C ASP A 354 -0.24 4.64 53.83
N GLU A 355 0.39 3.91 52.91
CA GLU A 355 1.68 3.24 53.05
C GLU A 355 2.83 4.13 52.55
N GLU A 356 4.04 3.92 53.08
CA GLU A 356 5.23 4.68 52.69
C GLU A 356 5.91 4.12 51.42
N SER A 357 5.12 3.65 50.46
CA SER A 357 5.57 3.11 49.18
C SER A 357 5.54 4.17 48.07
N VAL A 358 6.29 3.93 47.01
CA VAL A 358 6.21 4.74 45.78
C VAL A 358 5.11 4.16 44.93
N ILE A 359 4.12 4.97 44.59
CA ILE A 359 2.97 4.56 43.80
C ILE A 359 2.96 5.31 42.48
N HIS A 360 2.68 4.59 41.38
CA HIS A 360 2.47 5.22 40.09
C HIS A 360 1.07 5.81 40.02
N VAL A 361 0.99 7.08 39.62
CA VAL A 361 -0.28 7.78 39.47
C VAL A 361 -0.42 8.31 38.04
N GLY A 362 -1.61 8.22 37.49
CA GLY A 362 -1.86 8.61 36.11
C GLY A 362 -3.31 8.93 35.85
N LYS A 363 -3.56 10.10 35.26
CA LYS A 363 -4.92 10.57 34.97
C LYS A 363 -4.94 11.50 33.77
N ALA A 364 -5.80 11.18 32.81
CA ALA A 364 -6.24 12.05 31.74
C ALA A 364 -7.49 12.81 32.19
N SER A 365 -7.60 14.10 31.88
CA SER A 365 -8.73 14.94 32.31
C SER A 365 -9.19 15.85 31.19
N LEU A 366 -10.48 16.15 31.19
CA LEU A 366 -11.04 17.23 30.38
C LEU A 366 -10.92 18.55 31.14
N LEU A 367 -10.67 19.65 30.42
CA LEU A 367 -10.69 21.00 31.00
C LEU A 367 -11.88 21.79 30.49
N GLY A 368 -12.78 22.17 31.40
CA GLY A 368 -13.90 23.06 31.12
C GLY A 368 -13.63 24.49 31.59
N TRP A 369 -13.85 25.45 30.69
CA TRP A 369 -13.66 26.87 30.93
C TRP A 369 -15.00 27.60 30.93
N PHE A 370 -15.48 27.97 32.11
CA PHE A 370 -16.76 28.65 32.29
C PHE A 370 -16.59 30.06 32.88
N ASP A 371 -17.50 30.96 32.50
CA ASP A 371 -17.50 32.39 32.85
C ASP A 371 -18.10 32.67 34.25
N ASP A 372 -18.87 31.73 34.80
CA ASP A 372 -19.54 31.88 36.09
C ASP A 372 -18.55 31.72 37.27
N THR A 373 -17.94 32.83 37.71
CA THR A 373 -17.34 33.19 39.03
C THR A 373 -16.70 32.13 39.95
N LYS A 374 -16.52 30.88 39.54
CA LYS A 374 -15.79 29.85 40.25
C LYS A 374 -14.34 29.95 39.81
N ILE A 375 -13.49 30.21 40.80
CA ILE A 375 -12.08 30.61 40.68
C ILE A 375 -11.21 29.52 40.00
N ILE A 376 -11.71 28.29 39.90
CA ILE A 376 -10.99 27.11 39.42
C ILE A 376 -11.51 26.61 38.07
N THR A 377 -10.60 26.12 37.23
CA THR A 377 -10.93 25.38 36.00
C THR A 377 -11.54 24.03 36.39
N TRP A 378 -12.65 23.67 35.75
CA TRP A 378 -13.35 22.41 36.02
C TRP A 378 -12.65 21.24 35.32
N GLY A 379 -12.46 20.12 36.01
CA GLY A 379 -11.92 18.88 35.42
C GLY A 379 -10.93 18.12 36.31
N ASP A 380 -11.26 16.91 36.74
CA ASP A 380 -10.32 15.97 37.39
C ASP A 380 -10.66 14.53 37.00
N GLY A 381 -10.31 14.18 35.77
CA GLY A 381 -10.59 12.87 35.19
C GLY A 381 -11.76 12.91 34.22
N ALA A 382 -12.31 11.71 33.97
CA ALA A 382 -13.58 11.55 33.30
C ALA A 382 -14.74 11.93 34.25
N THR A 383 -15.86 12.33 33.69
CA THR A 383 -17.12 12.54 34.43
C THR A 383 -17.94 11.26 34.35
N ASP A 384 -18.32 10.67 35.50
CA ASP A 384 -19.30 9.59 35.52
C ASP A 384 -20.70 10.16 35.20
N THR A 385 -21.21 9.74 34.05
CA THR A 385 -22.52 10.11 33.50
C THR A 385 -23.57 9.02 33.71
N SER A 386 -23.27 7.98 34.51
CA SER A 386 -24.22 6.93 34.89
C SER A 386 -25.44 7.52 35.61
N PRO A 387 -26.68 7.25 35.14
CA PRO A 387 -27.89 7.76 35.79
C PRO A 387 -28.12 7.28 37.23
N GLY A 388 -27.49 6.16 37.63
CA GLY A 388 -27.72 5.50 38.92
C GLY A 388 -26.58 5.63 39.93
N SER A 389 -25.39 6.03 39.49
CA SER A 389 -24.17 6.08 40.32
C SER A 389 -23.31 7.32 40.12
N GLY A 390 -23.51 8.07 39.03
CA GLY A 390 -22.63 9.17 38.64
C GLY A 390 -23.02 10.51 39.25
N SER A 391 -22.33 11.55 38.78
CA SER A 391 -22.43 12.95 39.23
C SER A 391 -23.81 13.61 39.07
N GLY A 392 -24.80 12.91 38.51
CA GLY A 392 -26.13 13.47 38.19
C GLY A 392 -26.13 14.43 37.00
N MET A 393 -25.00 14.65 36.33
CA MET A 393 -24.92 15.31 35.02
C MET A 393 -25.53 14.38 33.96
N GLY A 394 -26.86 14.39 33.88
CA GLY A 394 -27.66 13.60 32.95
C GLY A 394 -28.10 14.37 31.70
N VAL A 395 -28.27 13.61 30.61
CA VAL A 395 -28.87 13.87 29.28
C VAL A 395 -28.26 14.90 28.34
N GLU A 396 -27.81 16.07 28.81
CA GLU A 396 -27.16 17.06 27.93
C GLU A 396 -25.64 16.93 28.07
N GLY A 397 -24.96 16.56 26.98
CA GLY A 397 -23.52 16.24 26.98
C GLY A 397 -22.61 17.33 27.57
N ILE A 398 -21.35 16.97 27.80
CA ILE A 398 -20.36 17.85 28.44
C ILE A 398 -19.94 18.97 27.47
N THR A 399 -19.92 20.21 27.95
CA THR A 399 -19.35 21.36 27.23
C THR A 399 -18.04 21.78 27.90
N LEU A 400 -17.05 22.20 27.12
CA LEU A 400 -15.73 22.61 27.63
C LEU A 400 -15.52 24.14 27.58
N GLY A 401 -16.55 24.87 27.15
CA GLY A 401 -16.51 26.31 26.89
C GLY A 401 -16.04 26.65 25.47
N ASP A 402 -16.41 27.86 25.01
CA ASP A 402 -16.29 28.27 23.60
C ASP A 402 -15.17 29.30 23.35
N SER A 403 -14.18 29.33 24.25
CA SER A 403 -13.11 30.34 24.26
C SER A 403 -11.82 29.91 23.56
N GLY A 404 -11.77 28.70 22.99
CA GLY A 404 -10.57 28.15 22.33
C GLY A 404 -9.38 28.02 23.29
N CYS A 405 -9.66 27.63 24.54
CA CYS A 405 -8.67 27.31 25.57
C CYS A 405 -8.21 25.84 25.44
N PRO A 406 -7.12 25.40 26.12
CA PRO A 406 -6.77 23.99 26.17
C PRO A 406 -7.88 23.18 26.83
N SER A 407 -8.20 22.03 26.28
CA SER A 407 -9.39 21.26 26.67
C SER A 407 -9.05 19.91 27.30
N MET A 408 -7.76 19.58 27.42
CA MET A 408 -7.29 18.31 27.93
C MET A 408 -6.03 18.45 28.78
N THR A 409 -5.88 17.61 29.79
CA THR A 409 -4.63 17.40 30.50
C THR A 409 -4.31 15.94 30.69
N PHE A 410 -3.02 15.64 30.83
CA PHE A 410 -2.53 14.29 31.09
C PHE A 410 -1.42 14.38 32.11
N THR A 411 -1.58 13.69 33.23
CA THR A 411 -0.55 13.57 34.26
C THR A 411 -0.16 12.12 34.41
N LEU A 412 1.14 11.82 34.42
CA LEU A 412 1.68 10.51 34.72
C LEU A 412 2.98 10.64 35.51
N GLY A 413 3.12 9.88 36.59
CA GLY A 413 4.25 10.04 37.49
C GLY A 413 4.28 9.06 38.65
N THR A 414 5.06 9.44 39.66
CA THR A 414 5.13 8.76 40.95
C THR A 414 4.82 9.69 42.09
N VAL A 415 4.22 9.14 43.13
CA VAL A 415 3.96 9.84 44.39
C VAL A 415 4.36 8.92 45.54
N ARG A 416 4.95 9.51 46.58
CA ARG A 416 5.22 8.85 47.86
C ARG A 416 4.70 9.72 48.99
N ALA A 417 3.82 9.18 49.83
CA ALA A 417 3.45 9.79 51.10
C ALA A 417 4.33 9.22 52.22
N SER A 418 4.81 10.09 53.10
CA SER A 418 5.61 9.72 54.28
C SER A 418 4.98 10.34 55.52
N ARG A 419 4.97 9.62 56.64
CA ARG A 419 4.41 10.15 57.89
C ARG A 419 5.31 11.26 58.41
N SER A 420 4.75 12.46 58.55
CA SER A 420 5.44 13.65 59.02
C SER A 420 4.87 14.06 60.39
N GLY A 421 5.46 13.57 61.48
CA GLY A 421 5.06 13.98 62.83
C GLY A 421 5.64 13.11 63.94
N ARG A 422 5.96 13.73 65.09
CA ARG A 422 6.39 13.02 66.32
C ARG A 422 5.23 12.49 67.17
N ASN A 423 3.99 12.89 66.87
CA ASN A 423 2.78 12.52 67.63
C ASN A 423 1.90 11.56 66.80
N GLU A 424 1.72 10.33 67.27
CA GLU A 424 0.88 9.29 66.63
C GLU A 424 -0.58 9.70 66.38
N LYS A 425 -1.06 10.77 67.04
CA LYS A 425 -2.43 11.27 66.94
C LYS A 425 -2.64 12.34 65.86
N ALA A 426 -1.58 13.00 65.39
CA ALA A 426 -1.66 13.94 64.29
C ALA A 426 -1.08 13.25 63.05
N ARG A 427 -1.94 12.56 62.28
CA ARG A 427 -1.58 11.95 60.99
C ARG A 427 -1.32 13.05 59.96
N GLN A 428 -0.18 13.73 60.10
CA GLN A 428 0.37 14.63 59.10
C GLN A 428 1.24 13.83 58.15
N PHE A 429 1.10 14.06 56.85
CA PHE A 429 1.86 13.39 55.80
C PHE A 429 2.66 14.43 55.01
N ALA A 430 3.92 14.13 54.71
CA ALA A 430 4.70 14.82 53.70
C ALA A 430 4.62 14.02 52.40
N VAL A 431 4.59 14.70 51.24
CA VAL A 431 4.55 14.05 49.93
C VAL A 431 5.73 14.46 49.07
N GLU A 432 6.34 13.44 48.48
CA GLU A 432 7.30 13.56 47.38
C GLU A 432 6.59 13.13 46.09
N SER A 433 6.83 13.85 45.00
CA SER A 433 6.24 13.52 43.70
C SER A 433 7.20 13.81 42.56
N ASP A 434 7.13 12.98 41.52
CA ASP A 434 7.74 13.24 40.24
C ASP A 434 6.68 12.99 39.15
N LEU A 435 6.11 14.06 38.59
CA LEU A 435 5.00 13.96 37.63
C LEU A 435 5.34 14.68 36.32
N ALA A 436 5.03 14.05 35.19
CA ALA A 436 4.91 14.71 33.90
C ALA A 436 3.45 15.12 33.70
N THR A 437 3.20 16.43 33.55
CA THR A 437 1.86 16.98 33.30
C THR A 437 1.86 17.76 32.00
N LEU A 438 0.98 17.36 31.09
CA LEU A 438 0.72 18.00 29.80
C LEU A 438 -0.63 18.70 29.83
N VAL A 439 -0.70 19.87 29.21
CA VAL A 439 -1.94 20.59 28.95
C VAL A 439 -2.03 20.82 27.45
N CYS A 440 -3.14 20.40 26.83
CA CYS A 440 -3.24 20.25 25.39
C CYS A 440 -4.42 20.98 24.77
N TYR A 441 -4.16 21.64 23.65
CA TYR A 441 -5.16 22.13 22.69
C TYR A 441 -5.46 21.03 21.68
N GLN A 442 -6.74 20.80 21.38
CA GLN A 442 -7.11 19.88 20.32
C GLN A 442 -7.08 20.62 18.98
N ARG A 443 -6.51 19.99 17.95
CA ARG A 443 -6.37 20.55 16.61
C ARG A 443 -6.78 19.54 15.56
N VAL A 444 -7.18 20.05 14.40
CA VAL A 444 -7.46 19.23 13.23
C VAL A 444 -6.76 19.84 12.03
N ASP A 445 -6.03 19.01 11.29
CA ASP A 445 -5.38 19.39 10.04
C ASP A 445 -6.06 18.69 8.84
N GLN A 446 -5.89 19.27 7.66
CA GLN A 446 -6.06 18.57 6.39
C GLN A 446 -4.70 18.35 5.72
N VAL A 447 -4.51 17.17 5.14
CA VAL A 447 -3.29 16.79 4.41
C VAL A 447 -3.64 15.89 3.25
N MET A 448 -2.97 16.04 2.10
CA MET A 448 -3.13 15.09 1.00
C MET A 448 -2.35 13.81 1.29
N ALA A 449 -2.95 12.67 0.97
CA ALA A 449 -2.30 11.37 1.08
C ALA A 449 -2.58 10.49 -0.15
N ASN A 450 -1.55 9.78 -0.59
CA ASN A 450 -1.66 8.75 -1.61
C ASN A 450 -2.10 7.44 -0.94
N VAL A 451 -3.35 7.04 -1.17
CA VAL A 451 -3.98 5.87 -0.56
C VAL A 451 -4.13 4.79 -1.60
N THR A 452 -3.83 3.54 -1.25
CA THR A 452 -4.11 2.38 -2.08
C THR A 452 -5.28 1.60 -1.50
N PHE A 453 -6.28 1.33 -2.33
CA PHE A 453 -7.46 0.55 -1.98
C PHE A 453 -7.43 -0.80 -2.70
N SER A 454 -7.99 -1.84 -2.08
CA SER A 454 -8.41 -3.06 -2.77
C SER A 454 -9.74 -2.79 -3.49
N ALA A 455 -9.74 -2.72 -4.82
CA ALA A 455 -10.97 -2.67 -5.61
C ALA A 455 -11.44 -4.11 -5.93
N PRO A 456 -12.74 -4.44 -5.82
CA PRO A 456 -13.88 -3.52 -5.70
C PRO A 456 -14.36 -3.23 -4.26
N SER A 457 -13.79 -3.88 -3.24
CA SER A 457 -14.21 -3.74 -1.83
C SER A 457 -14.00 -2.32 -1.28
N MET A 458 -13.10 -1.55 -1.89
CA MET A 458 -12.70 -0.21 -1.47
C MET A 458 -12.19 -0.17 -0.03
N THR A 459 -11.54 -1.25 0.42
CA THR A 459 -10.83 -1.32 1.69
C THR A 459 -9.41 -0.78 1.51
N ILE A 460 -8.91 -0.02 2.47
CA ILE A 460 -7.52 0.49 2.42
C ILE A 460 -6.57 -0.71 2.55
N ASP A 461 -5.60 -0.80 1.64
CA ASP A 461 -4.57 -1.83 1.69
C ASP A 461 -3.56 -1.49 2.79
N THR A 462 -3.52 -2.33 3.83
CA THR A 462 -2.63 -2.13 4.98
C THR A 462 -1.18 -2.54 4.70
N LEU A 463 -0.93 -3.32 3.63
CA LEU A 463 0.42 -3.68 3.19
C LEU A 463 1.10 -2.54 2.43
N VAL A 464 0.31 -1.64 1.83
CA VAL A 464 0.78 -0.43 1.16
C VAL A 464 0.20 0.79 1.89
N PRO A 465 0.80 1.21 3.02
CA PRO A 465 0.25 2.25 3.87
C PRO A 465 0.12 3.59 3.13
N PRO A 466 -0.90 4.41 3.45
CA PRO A 466 -1.04 5.75 2.90
C PRO A 466 0.21 6.61 3.09
N ILE A 467 0.67 7.25 2.01
CA ILE A 467 1.83 8.15 2.04
C ILE A 467 1.32 9.59 2.07
N ARG A 468 1.63 10.30 3.15
CA ARG A 468 1.22 11.69 3.39
C ARG A 468 2.16 12.68 2.71
N ASP A 469 1.61 13.76 2.18
CA ASP A 469 2.36 14.92 1.69
C ASP A 469 2.24 16.08 2.68
N GLU A 470 3.16 16.16 3.63
CA GLU A 470 3.17 17.20 4.68
C GLU A 470 3.30 18.62 4.13
N SER A 471 3.74 18.81 2.87
CA SER A 471 3.80 20.14 2.25
C SER A 471 2.41 20.74 1.98
N THR A 472 1.38 19.89 1.92
CA THR A 472 -0.03 20.27 1.69
C THR A 472 -0.81 20.51 2.98
N ARG A 473 -0.15 20.42 4.14
CA ARG A 473 -0.79 20.52 5.45
C ARG A 473 -1.45 21.89 5.63
N THR A 474 -2.72 21.89 5.99
CA THR A 474 -3.47 23.09 6.39
C THR A 474 -4.14 22.86 7.74
N VAL A 475 -4.05 23.84 8.65
CA VAL A 475 -4.73 23.77 9.95
C VAL A 475 -6.17 24.24 9.77
N LEU A 476 -7.12 23.46 10.27
CA LEU A 476 -8.54 23.81 10.22
C LEU A 476 -8.94 24.72 11.36
N VAL A 477 -9.98 25.50 11.10
CA VAL A 477 -10.62 26.37 12.07
C VAL A 477 -11.91 25.70 12.52
N ASP A 478 -12.13 25.67 13.83
CA ASP A 478 -13.38 25.25 14.44
C ASP A 478 -14.53 26.15 13.95
N PRO A 479 -15.54 25.60 13.25
CA PRO A 479 -16.64 26.41 12.72
C PRO A 479 -17.50 27.08 13.81
N THR A 480 -17.51 26.52 15.03
CA THR A 480 -18.35 27.02 16.13
C THR A 480 -17.70 28.22 16.83
N THR A 481 -16.40 28.12 17.11
CA THR A 481 -15.64 29.15 17.83
C THR A 481 -14.84 30.06 16.90
N ASN A 482 -14.70 29.73 15.61
CA ASN A 482 -13.81 30.42 14.67
C ASN A 482 -12.37 30.53 15.20
N THR A 483 -11.89 29.48 15.89
CA THR A 483 -10.53 29.39 16.45
C THR A 483 -9.81 28.14 15.91
N THR A 484 -8.49 28.07 16.04
CA THR A 484 -7.71 26.89 15.64
C THR A 484 -7.71 25.79 16.70
N SER A 485 -8.37 25.99 17.84
CA SER A 485 -8.49 25.02 18.92
C SER A 485 -9.90 24.48 18.97
N PHE A 486 -10.03 23.17 18.81
CA PHE A 486 -11.30 22.48 18.94
C PHE A 486 -11.56 22.13 20.41
N ALA A 487 -12.83 22.10 20.81
CA ALA A 487 -13.26 21.80 22.18
C ALA A 487 -14.06 20.49 22.24
N TYR A 488 -13.60 19.44 21.55
CA TYR A 488 -14.30 18.14 21.54
C TYR A 488 -14.30 17.51 22.93
N PRO A 489 -15.48 17.24 23.53
CA PRO A 489 -15.58 16.65 24.85
C PRO A 489 -15.43 15.13 24.78
N ILE A 490 -14.21 14.60 24.81
CA ILE A 490 -13.93 13.16 24.59
C ILE A 490 -14.17 12.26 25.81
N ASN A 491 -15.16 12.58 26.65
CA ASN A 491 -15.37 11.91 27.94
C ASN A 491 -15.60 10.40 27.79
N ARG A 492 -16.29 9.99 26.73
CA ARG A 492 -16.53 8.57 26.45
C ARG A 492 -15.24 7.78 26.30
N LEU A 493 -14.21 8.35 25.67
CA LEU A 493 -12.88 7.75 25.59
C LEU A 493 -12.29 7.49 26.97
N LEU A 494 -12.30 8.51 27.83
CA LEU A 494 -11.67 8.44 29.14
C LEU A 494 -12.36 7.42 30.06
N LEU A 495 -13.67 7.22 29.87
CA LEU A 495 -14.47 6.23 30.60
C LEU A 495 -14.31 4.80 30.10
N SER A 496 -14.19 4.55 28.80
CA SER A 496 -14.31 3.19 28.26
C SER A 496 -12.99 2.58 27.78
N ILE A 497 -11.96 3.38 27.50
CA ILE A 497 -10.71 2.86 26.94
C ILE A 497 -10.01 1.92 27.91
N ALA A 498 -9.56 0.78 27.38
CA ALA A 498 -8.93 -0.33 28.11
C ALA A 498 -9.79 -0.99 29.20
N ASN A 499 -10.86 -0.35 29.71
CA ASN A 499 -11.67 -0.85 30.82
C ASN A 499 -12.39 -2.18 30.50
N SER A 500 -12.81 -2.41 29.25
CA SER A 500 -13.49 -3.65 28.85
C SER A 500 -12.55 -4.83 28.57
N LEU A 501 -11.29 -4.56 28.19
CA LEU A 501 -10.31 -5.58 27.79
C LEU A 501 -9.29 -5.90 28.90
N THR A 502 -9.07 -4.98 29.83
CA THR A 502 -8.15 -5.14 30.98
C THR A 502 -8.83 -5.61 32.26
N ALA A 503 -10.16 -5.75 32.28
CA ALA A 503 -10.93 -6.20 33.45
C ALA A 503 -10.50 -7.59 34.01
N ASN A 504 -9.74 -8.37 33.24
CA ASN A 504 -9.20 -9.67 33.66
C ASN A 504 -7.70 -9.65 34.02
N MET A 505 -7.02 -8.51 33.95
CA MET A 505 -5.68 -8.40 34.51
C MET A 505 -5.82 -8.31 36.03
N THR A 506 -5.16 -9.22 36.76
CA THR A 506 -4.97 -9.07 38.21
C THR A 506 -4.24 -7.75 38.42
N GLU A 507 -4.97 -6.70 38.80
CA GLU A 507 -4.41 -5.40 39.14
C GLU A 507 -3.35 -5.61 40.24
N SER A 508 -2.08 -5.45 39.89
CA SER A 508 -1.05 -5.22 40.91
C SER A 508 -1.33 -3.87 41.56
N ASP A 509 -1.19 -3.77 42.88
CA ASP A 509 -1.45 -2.54 43.65
C ASP A 509 -0.71 -1.30 43.07
N ASP A 510 0.45 -1.50 42.43
CA ASP A 510 1.27 -0.44 41.80
C ASP A 510 0.60 0.30 40.63
N ILE A 511 -0.47 -0.24 40.02
CA ILE A 511 -1.13 0.32 38.83
C ILE A 511 -2.60 0.69 39.11
N ALA A 512 -3.13 0.36 40.29
CA ALA A 512 -4.52 0.63 40.67
C ALA A 512 -4.87 2.13 40.68
N SER A 513 -3.87 3.00 40.81
CA SER A 513 -4.03 4.47 40.80
C SER A 513 -3.96 5.08 39.38
N LEU A 514 -3.94 4.26 38.33
CA LEU A 514 -3.95 4.69 36.92
C LEU A 514 -5.36 4.61 36.31
N ASP A 515 -5.78 5.69 35.66
CA ASP A 515 -7.02 5.68 34.87
C ASP A 515 -6.94 4.80 33.61
N GLY A 516 -8.08 4.55 32.97
CA GLY A 516 -8.16 3.70 31.78
C GLY A 516 -7.26 4.20 30.63
N PHE A 517 -7.18 5.53 30.45
CA PHE A 517 -6.32 6.14 29.43
C PHE A 517 -4.84 5.89 29.71
N SER A 518 -4.38 6.11 30.94
CA SER A 518 -2.99 5.86 31.34
C SER A 518 -2.64 4.38 31.22
N ARG A 519 -3.56 3.48 31.60
CA ARG A 519 -3.38 2.03 31.39
C ARG A 519 -3.27 1.66 29.91
N ALA A 520 -4.05 2.31 29.04
CA ALA A 520 -3.96 2.11 27.59
C ALA A 520 -2.59 2.51 27.00
N LEU A 521 -1.93 3.54 27.57
CA LEU A 521 -0.57 3.92 27.16
C LEU A 521 0.48 2.83 27.46
N LEU A 522 0.24 2.01 28.49
CA LEU A 522 1.15 0.96 28.97
C LEU A 522 0.88 -0.41 28.35
N SER A 523 -0.28 -0.60 27.71
CA SER A 523 -0.74 -1.90 27.23
C SER A 523 -1.13 -1.92 25.75
N GLY A 524 -1.29 -0.76 25.11
CA GLY A 524 -1.72 -0.62 23.72
C GLY A 524 -0.62 -0.81 22.66
N ARG A 525 -0.96 -0.45 21.42
CA ARG A 525 -0.11 -0.64 20.23
C ARG A 525 1.05 0.35 20.28
N GLY A 526 2.24 -0.08 20.72
CA GLY A 526 3.35 0.85 21.00
C GLY A 526 3.39 1.29 22.47
N ALA A 527 2.88 0.44 23.34
CA ALA A 527 3.12 0.45 24.77
C ALA A 527 4.61 0.67 25.08
N GLN A 528 4.86 1.49 26.08
CA GLN A 528 6.19 1.70 26.63
C GLN A 528 6.16 1.40 28.14
N PRO A 529 7.29 0.95 28.73
CA PRO A 529 7.39 0.78 30.17
C PRO A 529 7.06 2.09 30.89
N ILE A 530 6.38 2.00 32.03
CA ILE A 530 5.90 3.18 32.76
C ILE A 530 7.04 4.14 33.13
N GLU A 531 8.24 3.62 33.38
CA GLU A 531 9.45 4.36 33.73
C GLU A 531 9.98 5.24 32.58
N THR A 532 9.55 4.97 31.35
CA THR A 532 9.90 5.75 30.16
C THR A 532 8.93 6.89 29.88
N LEU A 533 7.77 6.89 30.55
CA LEU A 533 6.70 7.87 30.38
C LEU A 533 6.47 8.72 31.64
N ALA A 534 6.61 8.13 32.82
CA ALA A 534 6.37 8.76 34.11
C ALA A 534 7.51 9.71 34.50
N GLY A 535 7.16 10.82 35.15
CA GLY A 535 8.12 11.77 35.71
C GLY A 535 8.57 12.86 34.73
N GLU A 536 8.98 14.00 35.28
CA GLU A 536 9.24 15.24 34.54
C GLU A 536 10.26 15.07 33.41
N ALA A 537 11.28 14.24 33.64
CA ALA A 537 12.33 13.95 32.65
C ALA A 537 11.80 13.28 31.37
N ASN A 538 10.65 12.60 31.44
CA ASN A 538 10.09 11.78 30.38
C ASN A 538 8.91 12.44 29.64
N VAL A 539 8.65 13.73 29.90
CA VAL A 539 7.46 14.43 29.40
C VAL A 539 7.33 14.43 27.86
N GLU A 540 8.44 14.35 27.13
CA GLU A 540 8.45 14.22 25.67
C GLU A 540 7.90 12.87 25.19
N ASN A 541 8.31 11.79 25.87
CA ASN A 541 7.83 10.44 25.55
C ASN A 541 6.35 10.32 25.89
N LEU A 542 5.93 10.88 27.04
CA LEU A 542 4.52 10.99 27.41
C LEU A 542 3.73 11.73 26.33
N ARG A 543 4.23 12.88 25.85
CA ARG A 543 3.54 13.67 24.81
C ARG A 543 3.35 12.88 23.53
N LYS A 544 4.37 12.13 23.09
CA LYS A 544 4.28 11.27 21.90
C LYS A 544 3.26 10.15 22.09
N ALA A 545 3.29 9.48 23.24
CA ALA A 545 2.38 8.37 23.54
C ALA A 545 0.91 8.85 23.62
N VAL A 546 0.67 9.94 24.36
CA VAL A 546 -0.65 10.59 24.48
C VAL A 546 -1.16 11.05 23.13
N THR A 547 -0.35 11.76 22.35
CA THR A 547 -0.75 12.28 21.04
C THR A 547 -1.09 11.15 20.07
N ARG A 548 -0.33 10.05 20.08
CA ARG A 548 -0.61 8.87 19.26
C ARG A 548 -1.97 8.27 19.60
N LEU A 549 -2.23 7.98 20.89
CA LEU A 549 -3.47 7.37 21.33
C LEU A 549 -4.70 8.27 21.04
N TYR A 550 -4.57 9.58 21.34
CA TYR A 550 -5.60 10.57 21.03
C TYR A 550 -5.91 10.61 19.53
N LYS A 551 -4.88 10.59 18.68
CA LYS A 551 -5.03 10.60 17.22
C LYS A 551 -5.76 9.35 16.71
N THR A 552 -5.38 8.17 17.19
CA THR A 552 -6.07 6.92 16.84
C THR A 552 -7.56 7.02 17.17
N TYR A 553 -7.89 7.49 18.39
CA TYR A 553 -9.27 7.66 18.81
C TYR A 553 -10.03 8.66 17.95
N MET A 554 -9.49 9.87 17.80
CA MET A 554 -10.18 10.93 17.10
C MET A 554 -10.38 10.61 15.62
N ALA A 555 -9.50 9.81 15.01
CA ALA A 555 -9.75 9.32 13.66
C ALA A 555 -11.03 8.48 13.58
N GLN A 556 -11.28 7.62 14.57
CA GLN A 556 -12.52 6.84 14.67
C GLN A 556 -13.71 7.73 15.01
N ALA A 557 -13.56 8.65 15.96
CA ALA A 557 -14.64 9.55 16.37
C ALA A 557 -15.11 10.46 15.23
N ILE A 558 -14.18 11.06 14.46
CA ILE A 558 -14.51 11.87 13.28
C ILE A 558 -15.22 11.02 12.23
N SER A 559 -14.69 9.81 11.95
CA SER A 559 -15.29 8.91 10.96
C SER A 559 -16.70 8.47 11.34
N ALA A 560 -16.96 8.22 12.62
CA ALA A 560 -18.24 7.67 13.10
C ALA A 560 -19.30 8.74 13.42
N ASN A 561 -18.91 9.98 13.71
CA ASN A 561 -19.84 10.99 14.24
C ASN A 561 -19.93 12.27 13.38
N MET A 562 -18.93 12.55 12.54
CA MET A 562 -18.81 13.85 11.86
C MET A 562 -18.95 13.74 10.34
N ARG A 563 -19.48 12.62 9.81
CA ARG A 563 -19.76 12.45 8.38
C ARG A 563 -21.16 12.95 8.05
N ARG A 564 -21.29 13.66 6.94
CA ARG A 564 -22.57 14.14 6.40
C ARG A 564 -22.62 13.96 4.89
N ASP A 565 -23.75 13.47 4.38
CA ASP A 565 -23.99 13.40 2.94
C ASP A 565 -24.17 14.81 2.35
N ALA A 566 -23.61 15.02 1.16
CA ALA A 566 -23.75 16.27 0.42
C ALA A 566 -23.97 15.99 -1.07
N GLU A 567 -24.77 16.85 -1.71
CA GLU A 567 -24.99 16.82 -3.16
C GLU A 567 -23.85 17.53 -3.89
N LEU A 568 -23.48 17.04 -5.08
CA LEU A 568 -22.45 17.65 -5.96
C LEU A 568 -21.03 17.69 -5.37
N LEU A 569 -20.55 16.53 -4.91
CA LEU A 569 -19.19 16.38 -4.40
C LEU A 569 -18.17 16.12 -5.51
N PRO A 570 -16.88 16.46 -5.29
CA PRO A 570 -15.85 16.31 -6.30
C PRO A 570 -15.61 14.84 -6.69
N ALA A 571 -15.13 14.65 -7.92
CA ALA A 571 -14.60 13.39 -8.39
C ALA A 571 -13.07 13.44 -8.43
N HIS A 572 -12.44 12.38 -7.95
CA HIS A 572 -10.99 12.23 -7.89
C HIS A 572 -10.50 11.20 -8.90
N GLU A 573 -9.32 11.43 -9.45
CA GLU A 573 -8.67 10.49 -10.34
C GLU A 573 -7.92 9.41 -9.53
N GLY A 574 -8.22 8.15 -9.79
CA GLY A 574 -7.53 6.98 -9.24
C GLY A 574 -6.84 6.16 -10.34
N ARG A 575 -5.81 5.40 -9.97
CA ARG A 575 -5.03 4.52 -10.84
C ARG A 575 -5.21 3.07 -10.41
N LEU A 576 -5.99 2.33 -11.19
CA LEU A 576 -6.20 0.88 -11.00
C LEU A 576 -5.06 0.12 -11.67
N THR A 577 -4.38 -0.74 -10.92
CA THR A 577 -3.27 -1.54 -11.43
C THR A 577 -3.68 -3.01 -11.52
N SER A 578 -3.67 -3.57 -12.73
CA SER A 578 -4.01 -4.97 -13.01
C SER A 578 -2.77 -5.77 -13.38
N SER A 579 -2.63 -6.99 -12.86
CA SER A 579 -1.52 -7.92 -13.12
C SER A 579 -1.70 -8.77 -14.38
N ALA A 580 -2.52 -8.31 -15.34
CA ALA A 580 -3.07 -9.16 -16.39
C ALA A 580 -2.13 -9.44 -17.57
N ARG A 581 -1.06 -8.65 -17.81
CA ARG A 581 -0.20 -8.85 -18.99
C ARG A 581 1.11 -9.52 -18.62
N ARG A 582 1.31 -10.76 -19.05
CA ARG A 582 2.61 -11.42 -18.99
C ARG A 582 3.44 -10.97 -20.20
N ARG A 583 4.65 -10.45 -19.97
CA ARG A 583 5.62 -10.18 -21.06
C ARG A 583 6.82 -11.10 -20.88
N LEU A 584 7.33 -11.63 -21.99
CA LEU A 584 8.62 -12.33 -22.02
C LEU A 584 9.73 -11.26 -22.06
N TRP A 585 10.71 -11.34 -21.17
CA TRP A 585 11.82 -10.38 -21.08
C TRP A 585 13.08 -10.99 -21.70
N TYR A 586 13.67 -10.33 -22.71
CA TYR A 586 14.97 -10.67 -23.29
C TYR A 586 15.76 -9.40 -23.59
N ASN A 587 17.04 -9.39 -23.23
CA ASN A 587 17.90 -8.20 -23.23
C ASN A 587 18.84 -8.22 -24.46
N VAL A 588 18.47 -7.59 -25.58
CA VAL A 588 19.41 -7.24 -26.66
C VAL A 588 19.01 -5.91 -27.30
N ASN A 589 20.01 -5.05 -27.48
CA ASN A 589 19.96 -3.66 -27.95
C ASN A 589 19.25 -3.46 -29.31
N ASN A 590 18.41 -2.42 -29.38
CA ASN A 590 18.06 -1.62 -30.56
C ASN A 590 17.72 -2.35 -31.89
N VAL A 591 16.71 -3.23 -31.89
CA VAL A 591 16.05 -3.67 -33.13
C VAL A 591 14.72 -2.93 -33.28
N LYS A 592 14.54 -2.20 -34.39
CA LYS A 592 13.25 -1.61 -34.77
C LYS A 592 12.53 -2.58 -35.70
N VAL A 593 11.43 -3.17 -35.23
CA VAL A 593 10.51 -3.95 -36.05
C VAL A 593 9.25 -3.13 -36.27
N GLN A 594 8.90 -2.87 -37.53
CA GLN A 594 7.66 -2.20 -37.89
C GLN A 594 6.72 -3.23 -38.53
N VAL A 595 5.56 -3.43 -37.90
CA VAL A 595 4.54 -4.37 -38.38
C VAL A 595 3.49 -3.61 -39.17
N SER A 596 3.28 -4.02 -40.42
CA SER A 596 2.21 -3.52 -41.29
C SER A 596 1.15 -4.61 -41.50
N SER A 597 -0.12 -4.21 -41.40
CA SER A 597 -1.31 -5.06 -41.64
C SER A 597 -1.84 -4.92 -43.05
#